data_AF-A0A1R3HYL5-F1
#
_entry.id   AF-A0A1R3HYL5-F1
#
_cell.length_a   1.000
_cell.length_b   1.000
_cell.length_c   1.000
_cell.angle_alpha   90.00
_cell.angle_beta   90.00
_cell.angle_gamma   90.00
#
_symmetry.space_group_name_H-M   'P 1'
#
loop_
_entity.id
_entity.type
_entity.pdbx_description
1 polymer ?
#
loop_
_entity_poly.entity_id
_entity_poly.type
_entity_poly.pdbx_seq_one_letter_code
_entity_poly.pdbx_strand_id
1 'polypeptide(L)'
;MYVTRPLSWYKRFPAELQKSPSAEGPNSGILVIQDRDEEEDTAPLCCFGLCKANSYRWLTQLPFPQNKEVKIHIDDNPHDLIQLSGHGVFFIPVLDKPLSSNCYYVLQSRGRRKGKAFKSSKMDEHVYGDCLGEKHYPSDKPQPADNRDIYQQFKIDPPRRYSLNFIGKSVASDGVPPDFLRFFEAVTITSNSRNFTLSEARGLDIELRTRLPEFNFPLSCKTSDPVVVGKWYCPFIFIKDGKPKDQMRKSMYYEMTLEQRWEQVLACDNGDNYNEDDAVGVDVKVEREVFRVGGDINEAFRYGSVRVDDGVMWFKSCKKEAGREVDIGLSLAIFERMKWEQERFGWSSDEKREVRIERVEKFGNEGKIWKKFGCYILVERFVLRRMDGSLAFAYDFKHTHQIRSKWE
;
A
#
# COMPACT_ATOMS: atom_id res chain seq x y z
N MET A 1 3.30 1.46 -4.06
CA MET A 1 2.58 0.27 -3.56
C MET A 1 3.59 -0.84 -3.33
N TYR A 2 3.37 -1.72 -2.35
CA TYR A 2 4.34 -2.74 -2.00
C TYR A 2 3.82 -4.17 -2.23
N VAL A 3 4.65 -5.00 -2.84
CA VAL A 3 4.46 -6.45 -2.82
C VAL A 3 5.08 -7.05 -1.56
N THR A 4 4.70 -8.27 -1.20
CA THR A 4 5.31 -8.98 -0.08
C THR A 4 6.11 -10.18 -0.56
N ARG A 5 7.24 -10.45 0.08
CA ARG A 5 8.09 -11.62 -0.17
C ARG A 5 8.60 -12.19 1.15
N PRO A 6 8.68 -13.52 1.33
CA PRO A 6 9.18 -14.12 2.55
C PRO A 6 10.70 -13.90 2.70
N LEU A 7 11.18 -13.80 3.93
CA LEU A 7 12.59 -13.60 4.25
C LEU A 7 13.42 -14.84 3.87
N SER A 8 12.86 -16.04 4.09
CA SER A 8 13.48 -17.31 3.72
C SER A 8 13.88 -17.38 2.23
N TRP A 9 13.06 -16.78 1.35
CA TRP A 9 13.34 -16.70 -0.09
C TRP A 9 14.62 -15.93 -0.39
N TYR A 10 14.84 -14.78 0.24
CA TYR A 10 16.05 -13.99 0.01
C TYR A 10 17.31 -14.64 0.57
N LYS A 11 17.19 -15.46 1.62
CA LYS A 11 18.32 -16.27 2.10
C LYS A 11 18.72 -17.36 1.12
N ARG A 12 17.73 -18.02 0.50
CA ARG A 12 17.96 -19.04 -0.53
C ARG A 12 18.46 -18.42 -1.84
N PHE A 13 17.98 -17.22 -2.18
CA PHE A 13 18.32 -16.52 -3.42
C PHE A 13 18.79 -15.08 -3.16
N PRO A 14 20.02 -14.88 -2.63
CA PRO A 14 20.51 -13.54 -2.29
C PRO A 14 20.58 -12.55 -3.46
N ALA A 15 20.77 -13.07 -4.69
CA ALA A 15 20.80 -12.26 -5.90
C ALA A 15 19.47 -11.50 -6.13
N GLU A 16 18.35 -12.00 -5.64
CA GLU A 16 17.04 -11.34 -5.76
C GLU A 16 16.98 -10.01 -5.00
N LEU A 17 17.84 -9.80 -3.98
CA LEU A 17 17.91 -8.53 -3.25
C LEU A 17 18.39 -7.35 -4.13
N GLN A 18 19.05 -7.63 -5.25
CA GLN A 18 19.53 -6.62 -6.18
C GLN A 18 18.47 -6.20 -7.20
N LYS A 19 17.42 -6.99 -7.40
CA LYS A 19 16.38 -6.68 -8.36
C LYS A 19 15.59 -5.45 -7.90
N SER A 20 15.46 -4.49 -8.81
CA SER A 20 14.69 -3.28 -8.53
C SER A 20 13.19 -3.61 -8.51
N PRO A 21 12.43 -3.12 -7.52
CA PRO A 21 10.98 -3.28 -7.51
C PRO A 21 10.32 -2.47 -8.64
N SER A 22 11.04 -1.53 -9.27
CA SER A 22 10.52 -0.72 -10.38
C SER A 22 10.25 -1.53 -11.65
N ALA A 23 10.69 -2.80 -11.73
CA ALA A 23 10.25 -3.72 -12.78
C ALA A 23 8.72 -3.93 -12.75
N GLU A 24 8.08 -3.76 -11.60
CA GLU A 24 6.62 -3.80 -11.48
C GLU A 24 5.95 -2.48 -11.90
N GLY A 25 6.68 -1.37 -11.98
CA GLY A 25 6.18 -0.02 -12.23
C GLY A 25 6.79 1.03 -11.30
N PRO A 26 6.55 2.34 -11.50
CA PRO A 26 7.05 3.39 -10.62
C PRO A 26 6.41 3.34 -9.23
N ASN A 27 7.04 3.99 -8.24
CA ASN A 27 6.55 4.04 -6.87
C ASN A 27 6.28 2.64 -6.29
N SER A 28 7.14 1.66 -6.65
CA SER A 28 7.04 0.26 -6.22
C SER A 28 7.93 -0.02 -5.02
N GLY A 29 7.52 -0.95 -4.16
CA GLY A 29 8.35 -1.39 -3.04
C GLY A 29 8.14 -2.86 -2.71
N ILE A 30 9.00 -3.39 -1.84
CA ILE A 30 8.90 -4.77 -1.35
C ILE A 30 8.88 -4.75 0.17
N LEU A 31 7.90 -5.40 0.78
CA LEU A 31 7.87 -5.71 2.21
C LEU A 31 8.35 -7.14 2.41
N VAL A 32 9.30 -7.32 3.32
CA VAL A 32 9.85 -8.63 3.67
C VAL A 32 9.09 -9.18 4.87
N ILE A 33 8.58 -10.40 4.76
CA ILE A 33 7.83 -11.06 5.83
C ILE A 33 8.74 -12.11 6.45
N GLN A 34 8.93 -12.05 7.78
CA GLN A 34 9.48 -13.19 8.50
C GLN A 34 8.41 -14.28 8.56
N ASP A 35 8.63 -15.35 7.81
CA ASP A 35 7.77 -16.52 7.64
C ASP A 35 8.10 -17.64 8.66
N ARG A 36 7.25 -18.67 8.75
CA ARG A 36 7.37 -19.72 9.79
C ARG A 36 8.65 -20.53 9.68
N ASP A 37 9.12 -20.81 8.47
CA ASP A 37 10.40 -21.49 8.22
C ASP A 37 11.54 -20.78 8.97
N GLU A 38 11.51 -19.44 8.98
CA GLU A 38 12.46 -18.62 9.74
C GLU A 38 12.22 -18.62 11.25
N GLU A 39 10.98 -18.78 11.70
CA GLU A 39 10.65 -18.81 13.12
C GLU A 39 11.05 -20.15 13.77
N GLU A 40 10.98 -21.26 13.04
CA GLU A 40 11.34 -22.60 13.50
C GLU A 40 12.85 -22.86 13.44
N ASP A 41 13.53 -22.49 12.35
CA ASP A 41 14.96 -22.79 12.13
C ASP A 41 15.93 -22.04 13.08
N THR A 42 15.45 -20.99 13.76
CA THR A 42 16.31 -20.12 14.59
C THR A 42 15.72 -19.75 15.94
N ALA A 43 14.65 -20.41 16.38
CA ALA A 43 14.22 -20.32 17.77
C ALA A 43 15.34 -20.88 18.66
N PRO A 44 15.96 -20.09 19.56
CA PRO A 44 16.89 -20.66 20.50
C PRO A 44 16.10 -21.62 21.39
N LEU A 45 16.37 -22.92 21.29
CA LEU A 45 15.87 -23.87 22.27
C LEU A 45 16.64 -23.60 23.57
N CYS A 46 16.06 -22.90 24.56
CA CYS A 46 16.61 -22.99 25.91
C CYS A 46 16.23 -24.33 26.50
N CYS A 47 17.06 -24.81 27.41
CA CYS A 47 16.64 -25.80 28.39
C CYS A 47 16.24 -27.13 27.72
N PHE A 48 17.10 -27.64 26.81
CA PHE A 48 16.93 -28.93 26.13
C PHE A 48 15.56 -29.12 25.44
N GLY A 49 14.98 -28.03 24.91
CA GLY A 49 13.69 -28.08 24.20
C GLY A 49 12.45 -28.07 25.08
N LEU A 50 12.59 -27.88 26.39
CA LEU A 50 11.47 -27.85 27.34
C LEU A 50 10.89 -26.45 27.58
N CYS A 51 11.53 -25.40 27.07
CA CYS A 51 11.06 -24.02 27.21
C CYS A 51 11.15 -23.29 25.86
N LYS A 52 10.06 -22.64 25.45
CA LYS A 52 10.13 -21.63 24.36
C LYS A 52 10.99 -20.49 24.88
N ALA A 53 12.18 -20.29 24.32
CA ALA A 53 13.01 -19.15 24.70
C ALA A 53 12.33 -17.84 24.31
N ASN A 54 12.71 -16.81 25.04
CA ASN A 54 12.18 -15.45 25.09
C ASN A 54 11.58 -14.85 23.80
N SER A 55 10.61 -13.95 23.98
CA SER A 55 9.85 -13.20 22.96
C SER A 55 10.65 -12.21 22.09
N TYR A 56 11.99 -12.35 22.06
CA TYR A 56 12.90 -11.41 21.42
C TYR A 56 14.00 -12.16 20.64
N ARG A 57 14.28 -11.74 19.40
CA ARG A 57 15.31 -12.36 18.53
C ARG A 57 16.28 -11.31 18.00
N TRP A 58 17.58 -11.51 18.24
CA TRP A 58 18.64 -10.65 17.71
C TRP A 58 18.69 -10.73 16.19
N LEU A 59 18.73 -9.56 15.57
CA LEU A 59 18.92 -9.40 14.13
C LEU A 59 20.42 -9.25 13.86
N THR A 60 20.95 -10.06 12.96
CA THR A 60 22.36 -10.02 12.57
C THR A 60 22.55 -9.75 11.07
N GLN A 61 21.45 -9.67 10.33
CA GLN A 61 21.44 -9.58 8.87
C GLN A 61 20.29 -8.71 8.38
N LEU A 62 20.45 -8.20 7.16
CA LEU A 62 19.45 -7.46 6.40
C LEU A 62 18.85 -8.38 5.31
N PRO A 63 17.63 -8.11 4.82
CA PRO A 63 16.75 -6.98 5.19
C PRO A 63 15.99 -7.19 6.51
N PHE A 64 15.59 -6.10 7.16
CA PHE A 64 14.70 -6.19 8.32
C PHE A 64 13.28 -6.65 7.92
N PRO A 65 12.62 -7.50 8.72
CA PRO A 65 11.24 -7.92 8.44
C PRO A 65 10.21 -6.84 8.79
N GLN A 66 9.25 -6.61 7.90
CA GLN A 66 8.21 -5.58 8.00
C GLN A 66 6.96 -6.02 8.78
N ASN A 67 6.80 -7.32 9.04
CA ASN A 67 5.76 -7.88 9.91
C ASN A 67 6.18 -7.94 11.40
N LYS A 68 7.34 -7.38 11.76
CA LYS A 68 7.85 -7.35 13.14
C LYS A 68 8.21 -5.93 13.58
N GLU A 69 7.97 -5.65 14.85
CA GLU A 69 8.51 -4.46 15.51
C GLU A 69 9.98 -4.73 15.86
N VAL A 70 10.85 -3.74 15.70
CA VAL A 70 12.27 -3.83 16.06
C VAL A 70 12.55 -2.94 17.27
N LYS A 71 13.20 -3.48 18.29
CA LYS A 71 13.75 -2.72 19.41
C LYS A 71 15.22 -2.43 19.14
N ILE A 72 15.58 -1.17 19.23
CA ILE A 72 16.96 -0.71 19.09
C ILE A 72 17.61 -0.58 20.47
N HIS A 73 18.82 -1.12 20.58
CA HIS A 73 19.71 -1.03 21.73
C HIS A 73 20.98 -0.25 21.35
N ILE A 74 21.36 0.70 22.21
CA ILE A 74 22.61 1.46 22.09
C ILE A 74 23.56 0.89 23.14
N ASP A 75 24.78 0.54 22.72
CA ASP A 75 25.77 -0.16 23.53
C ASP A 75 26.46 0.78 24.53
N ASP A 76 25.74 1.19 25.59
CA ASP A 76 26.30 2.04 26.66
C ASP A 76 26.44 1.33 28.02
N ASN A 77 25.87 0.13 28.21
CA ASN A 77 26.28 -0.81 29.29
C ASN A 77 25.51 -2.16 29.23
N PRO A 78 26.20 -3.32 29.23
CA PRO A 78 25.54 -4.64 29.20
C PRO A 78 24.82 -5.05 30.50
N HIS A 79 25.07 -4.34 31.61
CA HIS A 79 24.54 -4.71 32.93
C HIS A 79 23.14 -4.17 33.26
N ASP A 80 22.57 -3.30 32.43
CA ASP A 80 21.26 -2.66 32.68
C ASP A 80 20.21 -3.00 31.61
N LEU A 81 20.01 -4.29 31.38
CA LEU A 81 18.98 -4.84 30.48
C LEU A 81 17.54 -4.41 30.82
N ILE A 82 17.31 -3.79 31.99
CA ILE A 82 15.97 -3.50 32.53
C ILE A 82 15.64 -1.99 32.56
N GLN A 83 16.60 -1.06 32.44
CA GLN A 83 16.32 0.37 32.72
C GLN A 83 16.82 1.43 31.72
N LEU A 84 17.28 1.07 30.53
CA LEU A 84 17.44 2.04 29.43
C LEU A 84 16.40 1.84 28.31
N SER A 85 15.75 2.95 28.00
CA SER A 85 14.61 3.15 27.12
C SER A 85 14.92 2.83 25.65
N GLY A 86 14.98 1.55 25.29
CA GLY A 86 15.16 1.16 23.89
C GLY A 86 14.08 1.74 22.97
N HIS A 87 14.50 2.26 21.80
CA HIS A 87 13.57 2.79 20.80
C HIS A 87 12.89 1.64 20.06
N GLY A 88 11.59 1.46 20.30
CA GLY A 88 10.76 0.63 19.43
C GLY A 88 10.54 1.34 18.09
N VAL A 89 10.85 0.65 16.99
CA VAL A 89 10.76 1.19 15.64
C VAL A 89 10.20 0.19 14.62
N PHE A 90 9.74 0.73 13.49
CA PHE A 90 9.49 -0.02 12.27
C PHE A 90 10.37 0.52 11.14
N PHE A 91 10.92 -0.39 10.35
CA PHE A 91 11.68 -0.09 9.15
C PHE A 91 10.81 -0.34 7.93
N ILE A 92 10.51 0.70 7.15
CA ILE A 92 9.77 0.59 5.89
C ILE A 92 10.75 0.82 4.74
N PRO A 93 10.96 -0.13 3.82
CA PRO A 93 11.83 0.05 2.67
C PRO A 93 11.41 1.25 1.82
N VAL A 94 12.37 2.04 1.36
CA VAL A 94 12.11 3.19 0.48
C VAL A 94 11.62 2.70 -0.89
N LEU A 95 10.67 3.41 -1.50
CA LEU A 95 10.14 3.10 -2.84
C LEU A 95 11.25 3.16 -3.90
N ASP A 96 11.07 2.40 -4.97
CA ASP A 96 11.91 2.33 -6.17
C ASP A 96 13.39 2.00 -5.93
N LYS A 97 13.71 1.51 -4.73
CA LYS A 97 15.05 1.03 -4.39
C LYS A 97 15.03 -0.50 -4.20
N PRO A 98 16.06 -1.22 -4.69
CA PRO A 98 16.21 -2.63 -4.39
C PRO A 98 16.47 -2.83 -2.89
N LEU A 99 16.11 -4.00 -2.35
CA LEU A 99 16.30 -4.30 -0.92
C LEU A 99 17.79 -4.25 -0.52
N SER A 100 18.70 -4.60 -1.42
CA SER A 100 20.16 -4.48 -1.24
C SER A 100 20.67 -3.06 -1.02
N SER A 101 19.88 -2.03 -1.35
CA SER A 101 20.21 -0.63 -1.01
C SER A 101 20.15 -0.37 0.50
N ASN A 102 19.43 -1.22 1.25
CA ASN A 102 19.19 -1.11 2.68
C ASN A 102 18.69 0.27 3.11
N CYS A 103 17.91 0.94 2.26
CA CYS A 103 17.33 2.25 2.52
C CYS A 103 15.93 2.10 3.13
N TYR A 104 15.71 2.70 4.30
CA TYR A 104 14.47 2.61 5.05
C TYR A 104 14.01 3.97 5.58
N TYR A 105 12.70 4.15 5.67
CA TYR A 105 12.10 5.05 6.65
C TYR A 105 12.10 4.37 8.02
N VAL A 106 12.50 5.10 9.05
CA VAL A 106 12.47 4.60 10.43
C VAL A 106 11.37 5.32 11.19
N LEU A 107 10.41 4.55 11.72
CA LEU A 107 9.23 5.07 12.38
C LEU A 107 9.17 4.70 13.84
N GLN A 108 8.79 5.63 14.70
CA GLN A 108 8.62 5.36 16.12
C GLN A 108 7.35 4.53 16.39
N SER A 109 7.49 3.38 17.06
CA SER A 109 6.39 2.45 17.29
C SER A 109 5.60 2.68 18.58
N ARG A 110 6.23 3.30 19.59
CA ARG A 110 5.70 3.43 20.96
C ARG A 110 5.82 4.86 21.48
N GLY A 111 5.11 5.14 22.57
CA GLY A 111 5.19 6.42 23.27
C GLY A 111 4.36 7.55 22.65
N ARG A 112 4.66 8.78 23.06
CA ARG A 112 3.87 9.99 22.71
C ARG A 112 3.95 10.33 21.21
N ARG A 113 5.04 9.99 20.54
CA ARG A 113 5.31 10.26 19.12
C ARG A 113 5.14 9.03 18.22
N LYS A 114 4.44 8.00 18.69
CA LYS A 114 4.08 6.83 17.87
C LYS A 114 3.52 7.26 16.50
N GLY A 115 3.98 6.61 15.45
CA GLY A 115 3.56 6.84 14.06
C GLY A 115 4.30 7.99 13.37
N LYS A 116 5.27 8.62 14.03
CA LYS A 116 6.12 9.66 13.45
C LYS A 116 7.44 9.06 12.93
N ALA A 117 8.00 9.68 11.89
CA ALA A 117 9.29 9.32 11.32
C ALA A 117 10.43 10.02 12.05
N PHE A 118 11.55 9.32 12.19
CA PHE A 118 12.81 9.92 12.58
C PHE A 118 13.40 10.69 11.40
N LYS A 119 14.15 11.75 11.69
CA LYS A 119 14.75 12.64 10.69
C LYS A 119 16.21 12.88 11.06
N SER A 120 17.06 12.98 10.04
CA SER A 120 18.44 13.42 10.18
C SER A 120 18.49 14.94 10.33
N SER A 121 19.35 15.43 11.22
CA SER A 121 19.62 16.87 11.37
C SER A 121 20.58 17.32 10.26
N LYS A 122 20.50 18.57 9.80
CA LYS A 122 21.50 19.09 8.85
C LYS A 122 22.81 19.41 9.57
N MET A 123 23.94 19.09 8.95
CA MET A 123 25.27 19.30 9.52
C MET A 123 25.55 20.79 9.86
N ASP A 124 24.92 21.72 9.15
CA ASP A 124 25.10 23.16 9.32
C ASP A 124 24.11 23.77 10.33
N GLU A 125 23.09 23.02 10.74
CA GLU A 125 22.10 23.44 11.74
C GLU A 125 22.57 22.96 13.12
N HIS A 126 22.91 23.92 13.99
CA HIS A 126 23.18 23.73 15.43
C HIS A 126 24.41 22.86 15.75
N VAL A 127 25.61 23.35 15.41
CA VAL A 127 26.85 22.89 16.03
C VAL A 127 26.99 23.57 17.39
N TYR A 128 26.56 22.92 18.46
CA TYR A 128 27.09 23.24 19.78
C TYR A 128 28.32 22.37 20.00
N GLY A 129 29.49 23.00 19.95
CA GLY A 129 30.73 22.37 20.42
C GLY A 129 30.75 22.42 21.94
N ASP A 130 30.89 21.27 22.58
CA ASP A 130 31.29 21.24 23.99
C ASP A 130 32.79 21.59 24.11
N CYS A 131 33.27 21.89 25.31
CA CYS A 131 34.66 22.30 25.61
C CYS A 131 35.73 21.27 25.17
N LEU A 132 35.30 20.08 24.73
CA LEU A 132 36.13 18.98 24.22
C LEU A 132 36.18 18.89 22.68
N GLY A 133 35.51 19.80 21.96
CA GLY A 133 35.47 19.80 20.49
C GLY A 133 34.49 18.80 19.87
N GLU A 134 33.68 18.12 20.67
CA GLU A 134 32.63 17.22 20.19
C GLU A 134 31.41 17.99 19.68
N LYS A 135 31.06 17.75 18.41
CA LYS A 135 29.88 18.35 17.78
C LYS A 135 28.62 17.59 18.23
N HIS A 136 27.76 18.27 18.98
CA HIS A 136 26.47 17.73 19.38
C HIS A 136 25.38 18.23 18.43
N TYR A 137 24.77 17.31 17.69
CA TYR A 137 23.62 17.61 16.85
C TYR A 137 22.36 17.28 17.63
N PRO A 138 21.44 18.23 17.87
CA PRO A 138 20.18 17.91 18.51
C PRO A 138 19.46 16.85 17.66
N SER A 139 19.15 15.71 18.29
CA SER A 139 18.32 14.68 17.67
C SER A 139 16.93 15.27 17.46
N ASP A 140 16.61 15.58 16.20
CA ASP A 140 15.33 16.16 15.87
C ASP A 140 14.21 15.22 16.29
N LYS A 141 13.29 15.78 17.06
CA LYS A 141 12.12 15.09 17.58
C LYS A 141 11.36 14.46 16.41
N PRO A 142 10.95 13.17 16.44
CA PRO A 142 10.22 12.56 15.33
C PRO A 142 9.05 13.40 14.84
N GLN A 143 8.93 13.50 13.52
CA GLN A 143 8.03 14.39 12.79
C GLN A 143 7.01 13.58 11.97
N PRO A 144 5.90 14.19 11.51
CA PRO A 144 5.00 13.51 10.57
C PRO A 144 5.79 12.96 9.38
N ALA A 145 5.51 11.71 8.99
CA ALA A 145 6.22 11.08 7.89
C ALA A 145 5.94 11.81 6.57
N ASP A 146 7.02 12.14 5.86
CA ASP A 146 7.02 12.61 4.48
C ASP A 146 7.92 11.70 3.65
N ASN A 147 7.34 11.05 2.64
CA ASN A 147 8.07 10.12 1.78
C ASN A 147 9.03 10.83 0.81
N ARG A 148 8.89 12.14 0.60
CA ARG A 148 9.77 12.92 -0.28
C ARG A 148 10.97 13.49 0.48
N ASP A 149 10.92 13.52 1.81
CA ASP A 149 11.98 14.06 2.65
C ASP A 149 13.15 13.06 2.75
N ILE A 150 14.22 13.36 2.02
CA ILE A 150 15.44 12.54 1.99
C ILE A 150 16.12 12.43 3.37
N TYR A 151 15.89 13.39 4.29
CA TYR A 151 16.44 13.33 5.64
C TYR A 151 15.71 12.32 6.54
N GLN A 152 14.51 11.87 6.16
CA GLN A 152 13.78 10.79 6.82
C GLN A 152 14.16 9.39 6.30
N GLN A 153 15.06 9.32 5.32
CA GLN A 153 15.56 8.08 4.74
C GLN A 153 16.95 7.75 5.30
N PHE A 154 17.13 6.50 5.69
CA PHE A 154 18.37 6.01 6.29
C PHE A 154 18.87 4.79 5.54
N LYS A 155 20.16 4.80 5.20
CA LYS A 155 20.87 3.61 4.72
C LYS A 155 21.42 2.86 5.93
N ILE A 156 21.10 1.58 6.05
CA ILE A 156 21.59 0.74 7.14
C ILE A 156 22.65 -0.21 6.59
N ASP A 157 23.85 -0.14 7.15
CA ASP A 157 24.90 -1.12 6.88
C ASP A 157 24.78 -2.27 7.90
N PRO A 158 24.91 -3.54 7.44
CA PRO A 158 24.80 -4.69 8.33
C PRO A 158 26.00 -4.79 9.30
N PRO A 159 25.88 -5.61 10.36
CA PRO A 159 26.95 -5.78 11.32
C PRO A 159 28.22 -6.35 10.68
N ARG A 160 29.38 -5.96 11.20
CA ARG A 160 30.69 -6.47 10.77
C ARG A 160 31.05 -7.74 11.56
N ARG A 161 32.02 -8.54 11.08
CA ARG A 161 32.37 -9.87 11.66
C ARG A 161 32.58 -9.94 13.18
N TYR A 162 32.92 -8.83 13.84
CA TYR A 162 33.22 -8.77 15.27
C TYR A 162 32.29 -7.84 16.06
N SER A 163 31.16 -7.44 15.47
CA SER A 163 30.20 -6.55 16.13
C SER A 163 28.78 -6.95 15.77
N LEU A 164 27.86 -6.86 16.72
CA LEU A 164 26.42 -7.01 16.47
C LEU A 164 25.76 -5.72 16.01
N ASN A 165 26.53 -4.63 15.91
CA ASN A 165 26.01 -3.30 15.64
C ASN A 165 25.82 -3.03 14.14
N PHE A 166 24.61 -2.64 13.80
CA PHE A 166 24.27 -1.97 12.55
C PHE A 166 24.74 -0.52 12.58
N ILE A 167 25.00 0.04 11.40
CA ILE A 167 25.38 1.45 11.23
C ILE A 167 24.35 2.11 10.34
N GLY A 168 23.56 3.03 10.90
CA GLY A 168 22.64 3.87 10.15
C GLY A 168 23.33 5.15 9.69
N LYS A 169 23.13 5.49 8.42
CA LYS A 169 23.60 6.72 7.78
C LYS A 169 22.41 7.46 7.19
N SER A 170 22.47 8.78 7.17
CA SER A 170 21.50 9.56 6.39
C SER A 170 21.68 9.26 4.91
N VAL A 171 20.57 9.24 4.17
CA VAL A 171 20.62 9.25 2.70
C VAL A 171 20.97 10.64 2.18
N ALA A 172 20.60 11.70 2.92
CA ALA A 172 21.02 13.06 2.62
C ALA A 172 22.53 13.22 2.87
N SER A 173 23.26 13.80 1.92
CA SER A 173 24.73 13.92 1.97
C SER A 173 25.23 14.79 3.12
N ASP A 174 24.42 15.76 3.54
CA ASP A 174 24.64 16.70 4.65
C ASP A 174 23.83 16.34 5.90
N GLY A 175 23.21 15.15 5.92
CA GLY A 175 22.37 14.68 7.02
C GLY A 175 23.15 13.91 8.08
N VAL A 176 22.96 14.28 9.34
CA VAL A 176 23.47 13.55 10.50
C VAL A 176 22.32 12.74 11.11
N PRO A 177 22.40 11.39 11.14
CA PRO A 177 21.32 10.57 11.68
C PRO A 177 21.21 10.72 13.21
N PRO A 178 20.02 10.45 13.79
CA PRO A 178 19.83 10.39 15.24
C PRO A 178 20.83 9.44 15.90
N ASP A 179 21.27 9.76 17.12
CA ASP A 179 22.34 9.02 17.81
C ASP A 179 22.06 7.52 17.90
N PHE A 180 20.82 7.14 18.24
CA PHE A 180 20.40 5.74 18.33
C PHE A 180 20.42 4.96 17.01
N LEU A 181 20.58 5.63 15.87
CA LEU A 181 20.75 4.99 14.56
C LEU A 181 22.20 4.98 14.09
N ARG A 182 23.11 5.75 14.70
CA ARG A 182 24.52 5.80 14.26
C ARG A 182 25.23 4.47 14.46
N PHE A 183 24.95 3.82 15.58
CA PHE A 183 25.53 2.54 15.95
C PHE A 183 24.57 1.83 16.90
N PHE A 184 24.03 0.68 16.49
CA PHE A 184 22.98 0.03 17.26
C PHE A 184 22.85 -1.47 17.04
N GLU A 185 22.40 -2.17 18.08
CA GLU A 185 21.93 -3.54 17.97
C GLU A 185 20.41 -3.58 17.80
N ALA A 186 19.91 -4.58 17.07
CA ALA A 186 18.50 -4.70 16.73
C ALA A 186 17.93 -6.03 17.16
N VAL A 187 16.73 -5.99 17.76
CA VAL A 187 16.03 -7.18 18.23
C VAL A 187 14.58 -7.13 17.76
N THR A 188 14.07 -8.18 17.11
CA THR A 188 12.65 -8.27 16.79
C THR A 188 11.85 -8.60 18.04
N ILE A 189 10.71 -7.94 18.20
CA ILE A 189 9.74 -8.23 19.24
C ILE A 189 8.59 -9.00 18.61
N THR A 190 8.25 -10.15 19.19
CA THR A 190 7.02 -10.87 18.83
C THR A 190 5.82 -10.08 19.32
N SER A 191 5.14 -9.39 18.41
CA SER A 191 3.94 -8.61 18.71
C SER A 191 2.69 -9.40 18.32
N ASN A 192 1.83 -9.70 19.29
CA ASN A 192 0.56 -10.43 19.09
C ASN A 192 -0.55 -9.56 18.45
N SER A 193 -0.20 -8.40 17.88
CA SER A 193 -1.16 -7.45 17.33
C SER A 193 -1.49 -7.80 15.88
N ARG A 194 -2.78 -8.07 15.61
CA ARG A 194 -3.32 -8.36 14.26
C ARG A 194 -3.03 -7.26 13.23
N ASN A 195 -2.75 -6.05 13.67
CA ASN A 195 -2.55 -4.88 12.79
C ASN A 195 -1.18 -4.88 12.09
N PHE A 196 -0.33 -5.88 12.36
CA PHE A 196 0.97 -6.10 11.72
C PHE A 196 1.02 -7.40 10.90
N THR A 197 -0.08 -8.15 10.83
CA THR A 197 -0.14 -9.41 10.08
C THR A 197 -0.22 -9.10 8.59
N LEU A 198 0.90 -9.25 7.90
CA LEU A 198 0.97 -9.19 6.44
C LEU A 198 0.72 -10.58 5.86
N SER A 199 -0.14 -10.67 4.84
CA SER A 199 -0.29 -11.86 4.02
C SER A 199 0.49 -11.73 2.71
N GLU A 200 0.50 -12.81 1.93
CA GLU A 200 1.10 -12.80 0.60
C GLU A 200 0.36 -11.81 -0.33
N ALA A 201 1.15 -11.01 -1.05
CA ALA A 201 0.72 -10.01 -2.01
C ALA A 201 1.75 -10.01 -3.15
N ARG A 202 1.44 -10.72 -4.24
CA ARG A 202 2.37 -10.92 -5.36
C ARG A 202 2.47 -9.73 -6.31
N GLY A 203 1.57 -8.77 -6.18
CA GLY A 203 1.41 -7.66 -7.11
C GLY A 203 0.28 -7.95 -8.10
N LEU A 204 0.47 -7.53 -9.35
CA LEU A 204 -0.49 -7.72 -10.43
C LEU A 204 -0.38 -9.13 -11.03
N ASP A 205 -1.51 -9.81 -11.19
CA ASP A 205 -1.63 -11.01 -12.02
C ASP A 205 -1.99 -10.58 -13.46
N ILE A 206 -0.96 -10.50 -14.30
CA ILE A 206 -1.09 -10.03 -15.68
C ILE A 206 -1.98 -10.97 -16.50
N GLU A 207 -1.86 -12.28 -16.30
CA GLU A 207 -2.63 -13.27 -17.06
C GLU A 207 -4.11 -13.19 -16.70
N LEU A 208 -4.41 -13.11 -15.41
CA LEU A 208 -5.80 -12.99 -14.94
C LEU A 208 -6.42 -11.67 -15.39
N ARG A 209 -5.70 -10.54 -15.28
CA ARG A 209 -6.16 -9.22 -15.73
C ARG A 209 -6.45 -9.19 -17.24
N THR A 210 -5.66 -9.89 -18.04
CA THR A 210 -5.82 -9.93 -19.51
C THR A 210 -7.02 -10.78 -19.94
N ARG A 211 -7.39 -11.80 -19.17
CA ARG A 211 -8.55 -12.67 -19.49
C ARG A 211 -9.89 -11.96 -19.37
N LEU A 212 -9.96 -10.88 -18.59
CA LEU A 212 -11.17 -10.17 -18.19
C LEU A 212 -12.15 -11.05 -17.38
N PRO A 213 -13.10 -10.45 -16.64
CA PRO A 213 -14.13 -11.21 -15.94
C PRO A 213 -15.06 -11.96 -16.90
N GLU A 214 -15.60 -13.08 -16.45
CA GLU A 214 -16.59 -13.83 -17.21
C GLU A 214 -17.82 -12.96 -17.53
N PHE A 215 -18.36 -13.14 -18.75
CA PHE A 215 -19.49 -12.37 -19.27
C PHE A 215 -20.76 -13.24 -19.43
N ASN A 216 -20.91 -14.24 -18.55
CA ASN A 216 -21.95 -15.28 -18.56
C ASN A 216 -22.94 -15.14 -17.38
N PHE A 217 -23.21 -13.92 -16.92
CA PHE A 217 -24.15 -13.64 -15.84
C PHE A 217 -25.54 -13.23 -16.39
N PRO A 218 -26.63 -13.28 -15.60
CA PRO A 218 -27.98 -12.87 -16.06
C PRO A 218 -28.09 -11.38 -16.45
N LEU A 219 -29.03 -11.01 -17.33
CA LEU A 219 -29.33 -9.62 -17.67
C LEU A 219 -29.98 -8.83 -16.51
N SER A 220 -30.57 -9.53 -15.54
CA SER A 220 -31.12 -8.91 -14.32
C SER A 220 -30.03 -8.33 -13.40
N CYS A 221 -28.78 -8.77 -13.56
CA CYS A 221 -27.65 -8.27 -12.78
C CYS A 221 -27.08 -6.99 -13.42
N LYS A 222 -27.02 -5.93 -12.61
CA LYS A 222 -26.39 -4.65 -13.00
C LYS A 222 -24.87 -4.74 -13.06
N THR A 223 -24.27 -5.67 -12.33
CA THR A 223 -22.82 -5.89 -12.30
C THR A 223 -22.50 -7.37 -12.29
N SER A 224 -21.36 -7.75 -12.85
CA SER A 224 -20.77 -9.07 -12.61
C SER A 224 -20.17 -9.15 -11.21
N ASP A 225 -19.85 -10.36 -10.77
CA ASP A 225 -18.99 -10.56 -9.61
C ASP A 225 -17.60 -9.95 -9.87
N PRO A 226 -17.00 -9.30 -8.86
CA PRO A 226 -15.67 -8.72 -8.99
C PRO A 226 -14.59 -9.81 -8.92
N VAL A 227 -13.58 -9.69 -9.79
CA VAL A 227 -12.40 -10.56 -9.83
C VAL A 227 -11.19 -9.76 -9.36
N VAL A 228 -10.52 -10.20 -8.29
CA VAL A 228 -9.28 -9.56 -7.82
C VAL A 228 -8.12 -9.98 -8.71
N VAL A 229 -7.54 -9.03 -9.43
CA VAL A 229 -6.44 -9.24 -10.39
C VAL A 229 -5.10 -8.66 -9.91
N GLY A 230 -5.10 -7.96 -8.77
CA GLY A 230 -3.88 -7.46 -8.17
C GLY A 230 -4.02 -7.25 -6.68
N LYS A 231 -2.92 -7.45 -5.95
CA LYS A 231 -2.86 -7.27 -4.50
C LYS A 231 -1.52 -6.70 -4.06
N TRP A 232 -1.57 -5.64 -3.27
CA TRP A 232 -0.43 -4.95 -2.67
C TRP A 232 -0.75 -4.54 -1.23
N TYR A 233 0.27 -4.09 -0.52
CA TYR A 233 0.15 -3.34 0.73
C TYR A 233 0.65 -1.91 0.57
N CYS A 234 0.01 -0.99 1.29
CA CYS A 234 0.40 0.41 1.39
C CYS A 234 0.70 0.73 2.86
N PRO A 235 1.97 0.98 3.23
CA PRO A 235 2.30 1.45 4.57
C PRO A 235 1.59 2.76 4.90
N PHE A 236 1.18 2.94 6.16
CA PHE A 236 0.35 4.07 6.56
C PHE A 236 1.00 5.44 6.30
N ILE A 237 2.32 5.54 6.16
CA ILE A 237 2.99 6.82 5.86
C ILE A 237 2.56 7.43 4.52
N PHE A 238 2.05 6.60 3.59
CA PHE A 238 1.55 7.01 2.29
C PHE A 238 0.05 7.29 2.28
N ILE A 239 -0.65 7.08 3.41
CA ILE A 239 -2.10 7.22 3.56
C ILE A 239 -2.39 8.20 4.70
N LYS A 240 -3.24 9.20 4.50
CA LYS A 240 -3.72 10.07 5.58
C LYS A 240 -5.14 9.63 5.97
N ASP A 241 -5.24 8.86 7.04
CA ASP A 241 -6.50 8.29 7.56
C ASP A 241 -6.58 8.53 9.09
N GLY A 242 -6.46 9.81 9.46
CA GLY A 242 -6.46 10.29 10.84
C GLY A 242 -5.08 10.62 11.41
N LYS A 243 -4.98 10.70 12.74
CA LYS A 243 -3.74 11.05 13.44
C LYS A 243 -2.74 9.89 13.36
N PRO A 244 -1.44 10.12 13.11
CA PRO A 244 -0.46 9.05 12.89
C PRO A 244 -0.42 7.99 14.00
N LYS A 245 -0.52 8.41 15.26
CA LYS A 245 -0.55 7.49 16.42
C LYS A 245 -1.76 6.54 16.39
N ASP A 246 -2.93 7.07 16.06
CA ASP A 246 -4.17 6.30 16.00
C ASP A 246 -4.20 5.41 14.77
N GLN A 247 -3.76 5.96 13.63
CA GLN A 247 -3.67 5.26 12.36
C GLN A 247 -2.74 4.05 12.48
N MET A 248 -1.50 4.26 12.93
CA MET A 248 -0.54 3.16 13.14
C MET A 248 -1.05 2.12 14.15
N ARG A 249 -1.84 2.53 15.15
CA ARG A 249 -2.45 1.57 16.09
C ARG A 249 -3.52 0.73 15.40
N LYS A 250 -4.32 1.28 14.50
CA LYS A 250 -5.43 0.58 13.82
C LYS A 250 -4.96 -0.20 12.58
N SER A 251 -4.14 0.44 11.75
CA SER A 251 -3.73 -0.03 10.44
C SER A 251 -2.31 0.49 10.13
N MET A 252 -1.28 -0.30 10.46
CA MET A 252 0.10 0.00 10.09
C MET A 252 0.31 -0.09 8.57
N TYR A 253 -0.38 -1.04 7.96
CA TYR A 253 -0.47 -1.24 6.54
C TYR A 253 -1.93 -1.14 6.11
N TYR A 254 -2.17 -0.96 4.82
CA TYR A 254 -3.48 -1.04 4.19
C TYR A 254 -3.37 -2.04 3.05
N GLU A 255 -4.38 -2.88 2.89
CA GLU A 255 -4.47 -3.79 1.75
C GLU A 255 -5.01 -2.99 0.56
N MET A 256 -4.32 -3.04 -0.57
CA MET A 256 -4.76 -2.47 -1.83
C MET A 256 -5.02 -3.61 -2.81
N THR A 257 -6.25 -3.74 -3.31
CA THR A 257 -6.59 -4.67 -4.38
C THR A 257 -6.96 -3.91 -5.66
N LEU A 258 -6.71 -4.55 -6.81
CA LEU A 258 -7.27 -4.15 -8.09
C LEU A 258 -8.31 -5.21 -8.49
N GLU A 259 -9.55 -4.78 -8.66
CA GLU A 259 -10.70 -5.61 -9.02
C GLU A 259 -11.17 -5.30 -10.43
N GLN A 260 -11.54 -6.32 -11.21
CA GLN A 260 -12.21 -6.17 -12.50
C GLN A 260 -13.66 -6.63 -12.39
N ARG A 261 -14.58 -5.89 -13.03
CA ARG A 261 -15.99 -6.28 -13.15
C ARG A 261 -16.64 -5.66 -14.37
N TRP A 262 -17.73 -6.25 -14.84
CA TRP A 262 -18.64 -5.63 -15.81
C TRP A 262 -19.71 -4.82 -15.08
N GLU A 263 -19.97 -3.60 -15.53
CA GLU A 263 -21.02 -2.72 -14.99
C GLU A 263 -21.97 -2.28 -16.11
N GLN A 264 -23.27 -2.43 -15.88
CA GLN A 264 -24.30 -2.08 -16.85
C GLN A 264 -24.38 -0.57 -17.03
N VAL A 265 -24.31 -0.12 -18.28
CA VAL A 265 -24.47 1.29 -18.65
C VAL A 265 -25.81 1.57 -19.33
N LEU A 266 -26.42 0.55 -19.95
CA LEU A 266 -27.75 0.64 -20.55
C LEU A 266 -28.48 -0.70 -20.41
N ALA A 267 -29.79 -0.63 -20.16
CA ALA A 267 -30.71 -1.76 -20.23
C ALA A 267 -31.90 -1.34 -21.10
N CYS A 268 -32.32 -2.21 -22.02
CA CYS A 268 -33.53 -2.02 -22.82
C CYS A 268 -34.36 -3.29 -22.78
N ASP A 269 -35.68 -3.12 -22.64
CA ASP A 269 -36.64 -4.21 -22.76
C ASP A 269 -37.47 -3.96 -24.03
N ASN A 270 -37.61 -4.98 -24.87
CA ASN A 270 -38.56 -4.98 -25.97
C ASN A 270 -39.93 -5.29 -25.36
N GLY A 271 -40.77 -4.26 -25.19
CA GLY A 271 -42.10 -4.41 -24.60
C GLY A 271 -43.03 -5.28 -25.46
N ASP A 272 -44.28 -5.47 -25.01
CA ASP A 272 -45.26 -6.33 -25.70
C ASP A 272 -45.65 -5.86 -27.12
N ASN A 273 -45.28 -4.62 -27.49
CA ASN A 273 -45.33 -4.14 -28.86
C ASN A 273 -43.96 -4.36 -29.51
N TYR A 274 -43.79 -5.56 -30.06
CA TYR A 274 -42.63 -5.97 -30.84
C TYR A 274 -42.37 -4.98 -31.97
N ASN A 275 -41.51 -3.99 -31.72
CA ASN A 275 -40.96 -3.20 -32.81
C ASN A 275 -40.08 -4.15 -33.63
N GLU A 276 -40.28 -4.19 -34.94
CA GLU A 276 -39.43 -4.90 -35.92
C GLU A 276 -38.00 -4.33 -36.00
N ASP A 277 -37.65 -3.40 -35.11
CA ASP A 277 -36.34 -2.78 -35.10
C ASP A 277 -35.34 -3.74 -34.46
N ASP A 278 -34.61 -4.46 -35.31
CA ASP A 278 -33.53 -5.38 -34.95
C ASP A 278 -32.28 -4.65 -34.43
N ALA A 279 -32.42 -3.40 -33.98
CA ALA A 279 -31.32 -2.55 -33.56
C ALA A 279 -31.63 -1.76 -32.29
N VAL A 280 -30.66 -1.69 -31.38
CA VAL A 280 -30.70 -0.83 -30.19
C VAL A 280 -29.63 0.24 -30.32
N GLY A 281 -30.06 1.49 -30.29
CA GLY A 281 -29.19 2.65 -30.14
C GLY A 281 -28.73 2.80 -28.70
N VAL A 282 -27.42 2.78 -28.47
CA VAL A 282 -26.80 3.05 -27.18
C VAL A 282 -26.28 4.49 -27.22
N ASP A 283 -26.85 5.33 -26.37
CA ASP A 283 -26.44 6.72 -26.19
C ASP A 283 -26.43 7.04 -24.68
N VAL A 284 -25.26 6.90 -24.06
CA VAL A 284 -25.11 7.05 -22.61
C VAL A 284 -23.87 7.86 -22.25
N LYS A 285 -24.02 8.74 -21.26
CA LYS A 285 -22.90 9.47 -20.67
C LYS A 285 -22.33 8.68 -19.51
N VAL A 286 -21.01 8.50 -19.51
CA VAL A 286 -20.30 7.73 -18.51
C VAL A 286 -19.19 8.57 -17.91
N GLU A 287 -19.19 8.66 -16.59
CA GLU A 287 -18.04 9.18 -15.85
C GLU A 287 -16.97 8.09 -15.73
N ARG A 288 -15.80 8.38 -16.30
CA ARG A 288 -14.68 7.43 -16.39
C ARG A 288 -13.95 7.22 -15.08
N GLU A 289 -14.10 8.15 -14.15
CA GLU A 289 -13.41 8.16 -12.87
C GLU A 289 -14.37 8.51 -11.74
N VAL A 290 -14.53 7.57 -10.81
CA VAL A 290 -15.46 7.70 -9.69
C VAL A 290 -14.79 7.18 -8.42
N PHE A 291 -14.96 7.85 -7.28
CA PHE A 291 -14.34 7.42 -6.03
C PHE A 291 -15.29 7.43 -4.85
N ARG A 292 -14.92 6.68 -3.82
CA ARG A 292 -15.63 6.55 -2.54
C ARG A 292 -14.64 6.64 -1.39
N VAL A 293 -15.09 7.26 -0.31
CA VAL A 293 -14.37 7.30 0.97
C VAL A 293 -15.23 6.63 2.05
N GLY A 294 -14.74 5.53 2.63
CA GLY A 294 -15.45 4.74 3.65
C GLY A 294 -16.78 4.13 3.19
N GLY A 295 -17.54 3.62 4.16
CA GLY A 295 -18.89 3.05 3.97
C GLY A 295 -18.92 1.64 3.37
N ASP A 296 -20.12 1.18 3.00
CA ASP A 296 -20.33 -0.07 2.27
C ASP A 296 -19.85 0.08 0.80
N ILE A 297 -19.12 -0.91 0.29
CA ILE A 297 -18.60 -0.93 -1.09
C ILE A 297 -19.71 -1.02 -2.15
N ASN A 298 -20.90 -1.49 -1.76
CA ASN A 298 -22.06 -1.70 -2.63
C ASN A 298 -23.02 -0.51 -2.72
N GLU A 299 -22.85 0.51 -1.87
CA GLU A 299 -23.66 1.73 -1.98
C GLU A 299 -23.35 2.50 -3.29
N ALA A 300 -24.20 3.45 -3.67
CA ALA A 300 -23.93 4.34 -4.80
C ALA A 300 -22.76 5.29 -4.47
N PHE A 301 -21.85 5.50 -5.43
CA PHE A 301 -20.77 6.47 -5.29
C PHE A 301 -21.32 7.89 -5.12
N ARG A 302 -20.65 8.69 -4.30
CA ARG A 302 -21.01 10.10 -4.10
C ARG A 302 -19.77 10.96 -4.32
N TYR A 303 -19.90 11.96 -5.19
CA TYR A 303 -18.80 12.83 -5.59
C TYR A 303 -18.37 13.77 -4.46
N GLY A 304 -17.25 13.45 -3.84
CA GLY A 304 -16.52 14.40 -3.01
C GLY A 304 -15.78 15.46 -3.82
N SER A 305 -15.21 16.44 -3.13
CA SER A 305 -14.16 17.28 -3.72
C SER A 305 -12.81 16.57 -3.61
N VAL A 306 -11.98 16.77 -4.63
CA VAL A 306 -10.58 16.35 -4.66
C VAL A 306 -9.71 17.59 -4.56
N ARG A 307 -8.69 17.57 -3.70
CA ARG A 307 -7.67 18.62 -3.64
C ARG A 307 -6.30 17.99 -3.54
N VAL A 308 -5.29 18.65 -4.09
CA VAL A 308 -3.90 18.27 -3.91
C VAL A 308 -3.25 19.28 -2.99
N ASP A 309 -2.65 18.79 -1.91
CA ASP A 309 -1.97 19.60 -0.91
C ASP A 309 -0.76 18.84 -0.38
N ASP A 310 0.40 19.49 -0.36
CA ASP A 310 1.68 18.94 0.12
C ASP A 310 2.00 17.50 -0.36
N GLY A 311 1.85 17.24 -1.67
CA GLY A 311 2.11 15.91 -2.23
C GLY A 311 1.12 14.82 -1.82
N VAL A 312 -0.05 15.20 -1.31
CA VAL A 312 -1.15 14.31 -0.95
C VAL A 312 -2.40 14.71 -1.73
N MET A 313 -3.02 13.74 -2.39
CA MET A 313 -4.34 13.87 -2.99
C MET A 313 -5.40 13.52 -1.93
N TRP A 314 -6.19 14.52 -1.54
CA TRP A 314 -7.24 14.40 -0.54
C TRP A 314 -8.59 14.17 -1.21
N PHE A 315 -9.30 13.17 -0.70
CA PHE A 315 -10.65 12.79 -1.10
C PHE A 315 -11.59 13.05 0.07
N LYS A 316 -12.56 13.94 -0.15
CA LYS A 316 -13.56 14.26 0.88
C LYS A 316 -14.80 13.40 0.75
N SER A 317 -15.32 12.89 1.86
CA SER A 317 -16.62 12.19 1.85
C SER A 317 -17.79 13.18 1.80
N CYS A 318 -18.87 12.81 1.11
CA CYS A 318 -20.12 13.59 1.09
C CYS A 318 -20.99 13.39 2.34
N LYS A 319 -20.77 12.32 3.13
CA LYS A 319 -21.54 12.03 4.34
C LYS A 319 -20.76 12.51 5.57
N LYS A 320 -21.45 13.26 6.44
CA LYS A 320 -21.03 13.46 7.84
C LYS A 320 -21.54 12.26 8.64
N GLU A 321 -20.82 11.15 8.67
CA GLU A 321 -21.14 10.10 9.65
C GLU A 321 -20.79 10.63 11.04
N ALA A 322 -21.80 10.68 11.93
CA ALA A 322 -21.66 11.12 13.32
C ALA A 322 -20.96 12.49 13.52
N GLY A 323 -21.13 13.43 12.58
CA GLY A 323 -20.58 14.78 12.68
C GLY A 323 -19.08 14.91 12.40
N ARG A 324 -18.42 13.87 11.84
CA ARG A 324 -17.02 13.95 11.38
C ARG A 324 -16.94 13.77 9.87
N GLU A 325 -16.26 14.69 9.19
CA GLU A 325 -15.80 14.47 7.82
C GLU A 325 -14.72 13.37 7.87
N VAL A 326 -14.95 12.28 7.14
CA VAL A 326 -13.94 11.23 6.94
C VAL A 326 -13.26 11.56 5.62
N ASP A 327 -12.17 12.32 5.71
CA ASP A 327 -11.29 12.59 4.57
C ASP A 327 -10.21 11.53 4.53
N ILE A 328 -9.89 11.04 3.32
CA ILE A 328 -8.75 10.16 3.09
C ILE A 328 -7.76 10.88 2.17
N GLY A 329 -6.50 10.91 2.56
CA GLY A 329 -5.40 11.37 1.72
C GLY A 329 -4.60 10.19 1.17
N LEU A 330 -4.30 10.19 -0.12
CA LEU A 330 -3.31 9.31 -0.72
C LEU A 330 -2.09 10.13 -1.12
N SER A 331 -0.89 9.70 -0.77
CA SER A 331 0.32 10.31 -1.32
C SER A 331 0.31 10.22 -2.86
N LEU A 332 0.89 11.21 -3.53
CA LEU A 332 1.01 11.18 -5.00
C LEU A 332 1.68 9.90 -5.50
N ALA A 333 2.66 9.35 -4.76
CA ALA A 333 3.28 8.07 -5.09
C ALA A 333 2.29 6.90 -5.25
N ILE A 334 1.23 6.85 -4.44
CA ILE A 334 0.17 5.82 -4.58
C ILE A 334 -0.73 6.16 -5.76
N PHE A 335 -1.18 7.41 -5.87
CA PHE A 335 -2.14 7.80 -6.89
C PHE A 335 -1.55 7.71 -8.31
N GLU A 336 -0.32 8.18 -8.50
CA GLU A 336 0.43 8.05 -9.75
C GLU A 336 0.66 6.60 -10.11
N ARG A 337 0.93 5.73 -9.13
CA ARG A 337 1.00 4.28 -9.37
C ARG A 337 -0.34 3.72 -9.84
N MET A 338 -1.45 4.09 -9.21
CA MET A 338 -2.79 3.66 -9.66
C MET A 338 -3.02 4.06 -11.12
N LYS A 339 -2.75 5.32 -11.46
CA LYS A 339 -2.88 5.86 -12.82
C LYS A 339 -2.01 5.11 -13.82
N TRP A 340 -0.73 4.93 -13.51
CA TRP A 340 0.22 4.21 -14.36
C TRP A 340 -0.24 2.77 -14.66
N GLU A 341 -0.78 2.07 -13.66
CA GLU A 341 -1.31 0.71 -13.85
C GLU A 341 -2.51 0.68 -14.81
N GLN A 342 -3.35 1.72 -14.81
CA GLN A 342 -4.49 1.85 -15.70
C GLN A 342 -4.07 2.21 -17.12
N GLU A 343 -3.15 3.17 -17.27
CA GLU A 343 -2.60 3.59 -18.55
C GLU A 343 -1.89 2.46 -19.29
N ARG A 344 -1.12 1.66 -18.56
CA ARG A 344 -0.48 0.46 -19.13
C ARG A 344 -1.48 -0.58 -19.66
N PHE A 345 -2.71 -0.58 -19.15
CA PHE A 345 -3.79 -1.48 -19.59
C PHE A 345 -4.71 -0.87 -20.65
N GLY A 346 -4.39 0.33 -21.15
CA GLY A 346 -5.12 0.98 -22.23
C GLY A 346 -6.11 2.05 -21.79
N TRP A 347 -6.16 2.40 -20.50
CA TRP A 347 -6.99 3.50 -20.02
C TRP A 347 -6.28 4.85 -20.23
N SER A 348 -6.89 5.79 -20.96
CA SER A 348 -6.24 7.10 -21.21
C SER A 348 -6.66 8.18 -20.20
N SER A 349 -5.68 8.88 -19.61
CA SER A 349 -5.92 10.06 -18.75
C SER A 349 -6.26 11.33 -19.53
N ASP A 350 -5.93 11.39 -20.83
CA ASP A 350 -6.17 12.56 -21.69
C ASP A 350 -7.63 12.72 -22.12
N GLU A 351 -8.40 11.63 -22.07
CA GLU A 351 -9.83 11.68 -22.37
C GLU A 351 -10.60 12.45 -21.29
N LYS A 352 -11.65 13.14 -21.71
CA LYS A 352 -12.55 13.86 -20.80
C LYS A 352 -13.06 12.94 -19.70
N ARG A 353 -13.24 13.49 -18.49
CA ARG A 353 -13.76 12.74 -17.35
C ARG A 353 -15.15 12.16 -17.61
N GLU A 354 -16.01 12.90 -18.31
CA GLU A 354 -17.30 12.41 -18.82
C GLU A 354 -17.16 12.17 -20.33
N VAL A 355 -17.48 10.95 -20.77
CA VAL A 355 -17.50 10.55 -22.18
C VAL A 355 -18.87 10.02 -22.54
N ARG A 356 -19.35 10.38 -23.73
CA ARG A 356 -20.59 9.86 -24.31
C ARG A 356 -20.26 8.65 -25.16
N ILE A 357 -20.95 7.55 -24.91
CA ILE A 357 -20.85 6.30 -25.66
C ILE A 357 -22.03 6.30 -26.63
N GLU A 358 -21.72 6.39 -27.92
CA GLU A 358 -22.70 6.32 -29.02
C GLU A 358 -22.38 5.10 -29.89
N ARG A 359 -23.29 4.13 -29.95
CA ARG A 359 -23.16 2.93 -30.81
C ARG A 359 -24.52 2.34 -31.15
N VAL A 360 -24.58 1.54 -32.21
CA VAL A 360 -25.79 0.80 -32.61
C VAL A 360 -25.49 -0.69 -32.55
N GLU A 361 -26.26 -1.43 -31.76
CA GLU A 361 -26.15 -2.87 -31.60
C GLU A 361 -27.27 -3.55 -32.39
N LYS A 362 -26.91 -4.48 -33.29
CA LYS A 362 -27.89 -5.24 -34.08
C LYS A 362 -28.13 -6.62 -33.49
N PHE A 363 -29.38 -7.04 -33.47
CA PHE A 363 -29.77 -8.39 -33.11
C PHE A 363 -29.49 -9.33 -34.29
N GLY A 364 -28.60 -10.30 -34.10
CA GLY A 364 -28.09 -11.16 -35.16
C GLY A 364 -28.84 -12.48 -35.37
N ASN A 365 -29.93 -12.73 -34.64
CA ASN A 365 -30.67 -13.99 -34.74
C ASN A 365 -31.89 -13.84 -35.64
N GLU A 366 -31.72 -14.13 -36.92
CA GLU A 366 -32.78 -14.11 -37.93
C GLU A 366 -34.00 -14.93 -37.47
N GLY A 367 -35.20 -14.31 -37.55
CA GLY A 367 -36.47 -14.95 -37.23
C GLY A 367 -36.76 -15.15 -35.73
N LYS A 368 -35.90 -14.67 -34.84
CA LYS A 368 -36.19 -14.60 -33.39
C LYS A 368 -36.49 -13.17 -32.99
N ILE A 369 -37.20 -13.01 -31.87
CA ILE A 369 -37.50 -11.72 -31.28
C ILE A 369 -36.72 -11.63 -29.97
N TRP A 370 -35.95 -10.55 -29.80
CA TRP A 370 -35.27 -10.26 -28.54
C TRP A 370 -36.24 -9.66 -27.53
N LYS A 371 -36.06 -9.99 -26.26
CA LYS A 371 -36.84 -9.48 -25.13
C LYS A 371 -36.08 -8.44 -24.34
N LYS A 372 -34.78 -8.69 -24.12
CA LYS A 372 -33.94 -7.79 -23.31
C LYS A 372 -32.58 -7.58 -23.95
N PHE A 373 -32.05 -6.39 -23.70
CA PHE A 373 -30.73 -5.97 -24.11
C PHE A 373 -30.01 -5.32 -22.93
N GLY A 374 -28.72 -5.63 -22.79
CA GLY A 374 -27.87 -5.00 -21.80
C GLY A 374 -26.51 -4.65 -22.39
N CYS A 375 -26.09 -3.41 -22.19
CA CYS A 375 -24.76 -2.90 -22.54
C CYS A 375 -23.94 -2.70 -21.26
N TYR A 376 -22.71 -3.18 -21.26
CA TYR A 376 -21.83 -3.23 -20.09
C TYR A 376 -20.45 -2.68 -20.43
N ILE A 377 -19.85 -1.98 -19.48
CA ILE A 377 -18.49 -1.46 -19.54
C ILE A 377 -17.60 -2.23 -18.55
N LEU A 378 -16.34 -2.44 -18.92
CA LEU A 378 -15.35 -2.95 -17.97
C LEU A 378 -14.97 -1.84 -16.98
N VAL A 379 -15.00 -2.17 -15.70
CA VAL A 379 -14.56 -1.29 -14.62
C VAL A 379 -13.40 -1.95 -13.89
N GLU A 380 -12.30 -1.21 -13.76
CA GLU A 380 -11.19 -1.55 -12.87
C GLU A 380 -11.26 -0.70 -11.62
N ARG A 381 -11.39 -1.35 -10.47
CA ARG A 381 -11.56 -0.72 -9.17
C ARG A 381 -10.36 -0.98 -8.28
N PHE A 382 -9.71 0.08 -7.84
CA PHE A 382 -8.80 -0.01 -6.70
C PHE A 382 -9.58 0.04 -5.40
N VAL A 383 -9.36 -0.92 -4.50
CA VAL A 383 -9.98 -0.96 -3.16
C VAL A 383 -8.89 -0.94 -2.10
N LEU A 384 -8.93 0.07 -1.25
CA LEU A 384 -8.03 0.23 -0.12
C LEU A 384 -8.76 -0.11 1.19
N ARG A 385 -8.30 -1.17 1.86
CA ARG A 385 -8.84 -1.66 3.13
C ARG A 385 -7.86 -1.45 4.28
N ARG A 386 -8.41 -1.14 5.45
CA ARG A 386 -7.66 -1.20 6.71
C ARG A 386 -7.39 -2.67 7.08
N MET A 387 -6.45 -2.91 7.98
CA MET A 387 -6.10 -4.27 8.44
C MET A 387 -7.25 -4.99 9.16
N ASP A 388 -8.27 -4.28 9.62
CA ASP A 388 -9.50 -4.86 10.18
C ASP A 388 -10.54 -5.25 9.11
N GLY A 389 -10.22 -5.07 7.82
CA GLY A 389 -11.07 -5.36 6.67
C GLY A 389 -12.03 -4.22 6.28
N SER A 390 -12.13 -3.16 7.09
CA SER A 390 -12.99 -2.02 6.80
C SER A 390 -12.50 -1.23 5.58
N LEU A 391 -13.44 -0.73 4.78
CA LEU A 391 -13.14 0.08 3.61
C LEU A 391 -12.60 1.44 4.04
N ALA A 392 -11.42 1.81 3.53
CA ALA A 392 -10.90 3.17 3.63
C ALA A 392 -11.29 3.98 2.38
N PHE A 393 -11.05 3.43 1.20
CA PHE A 393 -11.21 4.15 -0.06
C PHE A 393 -11.43 3.18 -1.23
N ALA A 394 -12.17 3.60 -2.25
CA ALA A 394 -12.25 2.90 -3.52
C ALA A 394 -12.24 3.90 -4.69
N TYR A 395 -11.66 3.50 -5.82
CA TYR A 395 -11.57 4.32 -7.03
C TYR A 395 -11.79 3.46 -8.28
N ASP A 396 -12.79 3.83 -9.08
CA ASP A 396 -13.23 3.15 -10.29
C ASP A 396 -12.69 3.86 -11.51
N PHE A 397 -12.07 3.09 -12.39
CA PHE A 397 -11.66 3.45 -13.73
C PHE A 397 -12.54 2.69 -14.73
N LYS A 398 -13.37 3.42 -15.48
CA LYS A 398 -14.23 2.82 -16.52
C LYS A 398 -13.51 2.84 -17.86
N HIS A 399 -13.39 1.66 -18.47
CA HIS A 399 -12.66 1.44 -19.71
C HIS A 399 -13.60 1.58 -20.90
N THR A 400 -13.74 2.80 -21.43
CA THR A 400 -14.64 3.14 -22.56
C THR A 400 -14.32 2.39 -23.85
N HIS A 401 -13.11 1.84 -23.98
CA HIS A 401 -12.70 0.99 -25.09
C HIS A 401 -13.06 -0.50 -24.87
N GLN A 402 -13.51 -0.89 -23.68
CA GLN A 402 -13.91 -2.27 -23.31
C GLN A 402 -15.40 -2.31 -22.98
N ILE A 403 -16.22 -2.47 -24.02
CA ILE A 403 -17.68 -2.52 -23.92
C ILE A 403 -18.18 -3.83 -24.53
N ARG A 404 -19.10 -4.50 -23.83
CA ARG A 404 -19.77 -5.71 -24.29
C ARG A 404 -21.28 -5.58 -24.14
N SER A 405 -22.00 -6.21 -25.04
CA SER A 405 -23.46 -6.26 -25.03
C SER A 405 -23.95 -7.71 -25.06
N LYS A 406 -25.14 -7.97 -24.52
CA LYS A 406 -25.80 -9.27 -24.63
C LYS A 406 -27.30 -9.09 -24.80
N TRP A 407 -27.91 -10.09 -25.43
CA TRP A 407 -29.32 -10.16 -25.76
C TRP A 407 -29.95 -11.39 -25.10
N GLU A 408 -31.23 -11.30 -24.74
CA GLU A 408 -32.08 -12.41 -24.31
C GLU A 408 -33.30 -12.53 -25.21
#